data_AF-B4HKB4-F1
#
_entry.id   AF-B4HKB4-F1
#
_cell.length_a   1.000
_cell.length_b   1.000
_cell.length_c   1.000
_cell.angle_alpha   90.00
_cell.angle_beta   90.00
_cell.angle_gamma   90.00
#
_symmetry.space_group_name_H-M   'P 1'
#
loop_
_entity.id
_entity.type
_entity.pdbx_description
1 polymer ?
#
loop_
_entity_poly.entity_id
_entity_poly.type
_entity_poly.pdbx_seq_one_letter_code
_entity_poly.pdbx_strand_id
1 'polypeptide(L)'
;MEEAQVGKQVRLQDLPADVLHMVMGHLDLYHHKLLRETSEELKQISTAYILHHHKAYEVAHSEGLSEEQSSAKRIMLQVLRTAISYFSDEDSESYVAISLLHFHSKEAVFYNEADHLGKFLVHFLILNEQAFNVFSAERLKLKRLHYTMAIFGLLRQFRNFRILGFGKTFWHWNVEVELSHTFIGVIEEAKASFNTVESQRRIYFISILAELLFHEKSNQNYGGQRGLEGTLYTYSIQPNSKAKRTPRMFIKFIVDGPQFLLEYLKDLITGEEDPHNPFVLPPGTDFAIRVETRCLKGPQFVYFGNLNFNVLRWSELVE
;
A
#
# COMPACT_ATOMS: atom_id res chain seq x y z
N MET A 1 11.76 -23.00 60.49
CA MET A 1 12.39 -23.10 59.16
C MET A 1 11.59 -22.17 58.27
N GLU A 2 12.15 -21.01 57.94
CA GLU A 2 11.59 -20.09 56.96
C GLU A 2 11.61 -20.79 55.59
N GLU A 3 10.44 -20.90 54.96
CA GLU A 3 10.34 -21.28 53.56
C GLU A 3 11.00 -20.18 52.72
N ALA A 4 12.08 -20.54 52.03
CA ALA A 4 12.74 -19.67 51.08
C ALA A 4 11.72 -19.28 50.00
N GLN A 5 11.40 -17.97 49.91
CA GLN A 5 10.70 -17.42 48.76
C GLN A 5 11.53 -17.73 47.51
N VAL A 6 11.06 -18.68 46.71
CA VAL A 6 11.59 -18.95 45.38
C VAL A 6 11.53 -17.65 44.60
N GLY A 7 12.71 -17.06 44.34
CA GLY A 7 12.82 -15.77 43.66
C GLY A 7 12.04 -15.82 42.35
N LYS A 8 11.02 -14.96 42.24
CA LYS A 8 10.17 -14.87 41.05
C LYS A 8 11.07 -14.69 39.84
N GLN A 9 11.11 -15.67 38.93
CA GLN A 9 11.90 -15.60 37.71
C GLN A 9 11.37 -14.42 36.88
N VAL A 10 12.17 -13.36 36.78
CA VAL A 10 11.82 -12.15 36.03
C VAL A 10 11.98 -12.47 34.54
N ARG A 11 10.90 -12.36 33.78
CA ARG A 11 10.91 -12.51 32.33
C ARG A 11 11.17 -11.15 31.69
N LEU A 12 11.63 -11.14 30.43
CA LEU A 12 11.90 -9.91 29.68
C LEU A 12 10.66 -8.99 29.65
N GLN A 13 9.48 -9.57 29.45
CA GLN A 13 8.20 -8.87 29.44
C GLN A 13 7.78 -8.26 30.78
N ASP A 14 8.37 -8.69 31.89
CA ASP A 14 8.07 -8.14 33.22
C ASP A 14 8.86 -6.83 33.48
N LEU A 15 9.73 -6.40 32.54
CA LEU A 15 10.49 -5.16 32.64
C LEU A 15 9.62 -3.91 32.38
N PRO A 16 9.94 -2.75 32.98
CA PRO A 16 9.26 -1.49 32.69
C PRO A 16 9.36 -1.10 31.20
N ALA A 17 8.34 -0.41 30.70
CA ALA A 17 8.24 0.00 29.29
C ALA A 17 9.49 0.77 28.80
N ASP A 18 10.04 1.66 29.62
CA ASP A 18 11.24 2.43 29.27
C ASP A 18 12.47 1.55 29.07
N VAL A 19 12.61 0.50 29.89
CA VAL A 19 13.71 -0.47 29.79
C VAL A 19 13.54 -1.32 28.54
N LEU A 20 12.30 -1.77 28.26
CA LEU A 20 11.97 -2.49 27.03
C LEU A 20 12.27 -1.62 25.80
N HIS A 21 11.89 -0.34 25.81
CA HIS A 21 12.21 0.60 24.73
C HIS A 21 13.72 0.74 24.50
N MET A 22 14.52 0.82 25.57
CA MET A 22 15.98 0.85 25.45
C MET A 22 16.51 -0.45 24.84
N VAL A 23 16.03 -1.62 25.28
CA VAL A 23 16.42 -2.91 24.69
C VAL A 23 16.11 -2.94 23.20
N MET A 24 14.88 -2.58 22.82
CA MET A 24 14.45 -2.54 21.41
C MET A 24 15.32 -1.63 20.57
N GLY A 25 15.74 -0.47 21.08
CA GLY A 25 16.62 0.45 20.36
C GLY A 25 18.04 -0.04 20.10
N HIS A 26 18.48 -1.13 20.72
CA HIS A 26 19.77 -1.77 20.44
C HIS A 26 19.66 -2.96 19.49
N LEU A 27 18.44 -3.37 19.11
CA LEU A 27 18.25 -4.50 18.21
C LEU A 27 18.38 -4.04 16.76
N ASP A 28 19.15 -4.79 15.97
CA ASP A 28 19.13 -4.64 14.52
C ASP A 28 17.88 -5.32 13.91
N LEU A 29 17.75 -5.23 12.59
CA LEU A 29 16.66 -5.86 11.84
C LEU A 29 16.55 -7.37 12.09
N TYR A 30 17.68 -8.07 12.22
CA TYR A 30 17.70 -9.52 12.41
C TYR A 30 17.22 -9.90 13.81
N HIS A 31 17.73 -9.22 14.83
CA HIS A 31 17.37 -9.48 16.23
C HIS A 31 15.92 -9.10 16.54
N HIS A 32 15.40 -8.03 15.93
CA HIS A 32 13.98 -7.72 15.99
C HIS A 32 13.12 -8.84 15.41
N LYS A 33 13.51 -9.44 14.27
CA LYS A 33 12.77 -10.56 13.68
C LYS A 33 12.74 -11.76 14.62
N LEU A 34 13.90 -12.16 15.14
CA LEU A 34 14.00 -13.26 16.11
C LEU A 34 13.11 -13.00 17.33
N LEU A 35 13.17 -11.80 17.92
CA LEU A 35 12.37 -11.46 19.09
C LEU A 35 10.86 -11.57 18.82
N ARG A 36 10.41 -11.11 17.65
CA ARG A 36 8.99 -11.20 17.24
C ARG A 36 8.51 -12.64 17.03
N GLU A 37 9.41 -13.58 16.76
CA GLU A 37 9.08 -15.01 16.63
C GLU A 37 9.00 -15.73 17.98
N THR A 38 9.54 -15.15 19.06
CA THR A 38 9.57 -15.80 20.38
C THR A 38 8.24 -15.79 21.12
N SER A 39 7.46 -14.70 21.05
CA SER A 39 6.12 -14.61 21.64
C SER A 39 5.29 -13.48 21.03
N GLU A 40 3.96 -13.61 21.07
CA GLU A 40 3.05 -12.56 20.57
C GLU A 40 3.16 -11.26 21.38
N GLU A 41 3.38 -11.36 22.70
CA GLU A 41 3.57 -10.20 23.57
C GLU A 41 4.84 -9.41 23.20
N LEU A 42 5.96 -10.11 22.93
CA LEU A 42 7.19 -9.47 22.47
C LEU A 42 7.05 -8.90 21.06
N LYS A 43 6.26 -9.55 20.19
CA LYS A 43 5.89 -9.01 18.88
C LYS A 43 5.10 -7.71 19.01
N GLN A 44 4.12 -7.63 19.92
CA GLN A 44 3.36 -6.42 20.19
C GLN A 44 4.24 -5.30 20.74
N ILE A 45 5.12 -5.60 21.70
CA ILE A 45 6.09 -4.62 22.24
C ILE A 45 7.01 -4.09 21.12
N SER A 46 7.54 -4.98 20.29
CA SER A 46 8.37 -4.60 19.13
C SER A 46 7.59 -3.76 18.12
N THR A 47 6.32 -4.11 17.83
CA THR A 47 5.45 -3.34 16.92
C THR A 47 5.24 -1.93 17.46
N ALA A 48 4.85 -1.79 18.73
CA ALA A 48 4.63 -0.50 19.37
C ALA A 48 5.90 0.37 19.34
N TYR A 49 7.07 -0.21 19.64
CA TYR A 49 8.35 0.49 19.57
C TYR A 49 8.62 1.04 18.15
N ILE A 50 8.48 0.21 17.12
CA ILE A 50 8.78 0.60 15.74
C ILE A 50 7.82 1.69 15.26
N LEU A 51 6.52 1.56 15.56
CA LEU A 51 5.51 2.56 15.20
C LEU A 51 5.76 3.88 15.92
N HIS A 52 6.12 3.85 17.20
CA HIS A 52 6.50 5.04 17.96
C HIS A 52 7.74 5.71 17.35
N HIS A 53 8.76 4.93 17.01
CA HIS A 53 9.97 5.44 16.37
C HIS A 53 9.67 6.08 15.00
N HIS A 54 8.83 5.43 14.18
CA HIS A 54 8.40 6.00 12.90
C HIS A 54 7.58 7.27 13.08
N LYS A 55 6.68 7.34 14.06
CA LYS A 55 5.93 8.57 14.37
C LYS A 55 6.84 9.72 14.77
N ALA A 56 7.88 9.45 15.56
CA ALA A 56 8.90 10.45 15.88
C ALA A 56 9.67 10.89 14.63
N TYR A 57 10.00 9.96 13.73
CA TYR A 57 10.61 10.27 12.43
C TYR A 57 9.70 11.16 11.57
N GLU A 58 8.39 10.88 11.50
CA GLU A 58 7.43 11.73 10.79
C GLU A 58 7.35 13.14 11.38
N VAL A 59 7.34 13.27 12.70
CA VAL A 59 7.35 14.58 13.38
C VAL A 59 8.64 15.34 13.09
N ALA A 60 9.80 14.68 13.09
CA ALA A 60 11.08 15.32 12.78
C ALA A 60 11.15 15.85 11.33
N HIS A 61 10.35 15.29 10.42
CA HIS A 61 10.24 15.72 9.02
C HIS A 61 8.94 16.51 8.72
N SER A 62 8.15 16.79 9.76
CA SER A 62 7.05 17.76 9.71
C SER A 62 7.59 19.18 9.74
N GLU A 63 6.77 20.17 9.37
CA GLU A 63 7.15 21.57 9.11
C GLU A 63 8.22 22.12 10.08
N GLY A 64 9.41 22.45 9.57
CA GLY A 64 10.48 22.95 10.45
C GLY A 64 11.82 23.36 9.85
N LEU A 65 12.42 22.65 8.88
CA LEU A 65 13.81 22.96 8.47
C LEU A 65 14.09 22.68 6.97
N SER A 66 14.57 23.71 6.25
CA SER A 66 15.16 23.75 4.89
C SER A 66 14.29 23.33 3.68
N GLU A 67 14.25 24.16 2.63
CA GLU A 67 13.16 24.22 1.63
C GLU A 67 13.09 23.05 0.62
N GLU A 68 14.16 22.32 0.33
CA GLU A 68 14.16 21.35 -0.78
C GLU A 68 14.25 19.88 -0.35
N GLN A 69 15.25 19.47 0.44
CA GLN A 69 15.39 18.07 0.88
C GLN A 69 14.32 17.64 1.91
N SER A 70 13.87 18.58 2.75
CA SER A 70 12.75 18.37 3.67
C SER A 70 11.43 18.13 2.92
N SER A 71 11.30 18.65 1.69
CA SER A 71 10.08 18.52 0.90
C SER A 71 9.91 17.09 0.35
N ALA A 72 10.97 16.48 -0.19
CA ALA A 72 10.91 15.13 -0.75
C ALA A 72 10.56 14.09 0.33
N LYS A 73 11.27 14.10 1.46
CA LYS A 73 10.96 13.20 2.58
C LYS A 73 9.54 13.39 3.09
N ARG A 74 9.07 14.64 3.21
CA ARG A 74 7.69 14.94 3.62
C ARG A 74 6.66 14.38 2.63
N ILE A 75 6.86 14.60 1.33
CA ILE A 75 5.98 14.06 0.28
C ILE A 75 5.97 12.53 0.36
N MET A 76 7.14 11.90 0.47
CA MET A 76 7.27 10.45 0.63
C MET A 76 6.46 9.93 1.82
N LEU A 77 6.61 10.54 3.00
CA LEU A 77 5.90 10.15 4.21
C LEU A 77 4.37 10.37 4.09
N GLN A 78 3.94 11.47 3.47
CA GLN A 78 2.51 11.72 3.21
C GLN A 78 1.90 10.67 2.28
N VAL A 79 2.59 10.33 1.19
CA VAL A 79 2.14 9.30 0.25
C VAL A 79 2.14 7.93 0.93
N LEU A 80 3.19 7.61 1.68
CA LEU A 80 3.30 6.37 2.46
C LEU A 80 2.12 6.21 3.42
N ARG A 81 1.84 7.24 4.24
CA ARG A 81 0.72 7.24 5.20
C ARG A 81 -0.62 6.97 4.51
N THR A 82 -0.83 7.58 3.34
CA THR A 82 -2.05 7.39 2.55
C THR A 82 -2.17 5.98 2.00
N ALA A 83 -1.06 5.40 1.52
CA ALA A 83 -1.06 4.07 0.94
C ALA A 83 -1.37 2.97 1.98
N ILE A 84 -1.01 3.20 3.25
CA ILE A 84 -1.19 2.20 4.32
C ILE A 84 -2.40 2.45 5.22
N SER A 85 -3.06 3.62 5.15
CA SER A 85 -4.09 4.04 6.12
C SER A 85 -5.30 3.11 6.21
N TYR A 86 -5.59 2.37 5.14
CA TYR A 86 -6.73 1.46 5.06
C TYR A 86 -6.41 0.03 5.52
N PHE A 87 -5.16 -0.28 5.83
CA PHE A 87 -4.73 -1.60 6.30
C PHE A 87 -4.71 -1.64 7.84
N SER A 88 -5.90 -1.65 8.45
CA SER A 88 -6.08 -1.52 9.90
C SER A 88 -6.36 -2.83 10.64
N ASP A 89 -6.26 -3.99 9.97
CA ASP A 89 -6.36 -5.27 10.67
C ASP A 89 -5.12 -5.55 11.54
N GLU A 90 -5.31 -6.30 12.63
CA GLU A 90 -4.29 -6.58 13.66
C GLU A 90 -2.99 -7.16 13.05
N ASP A 91 -3.11 -8.02 12.04
CA ASP A 91 -1.97 -8.60 11.33
C ASP A 91 -1.25 -7.54 10.46
N SER A 92 -2.00 -6.66 9.81
CA SER A 92 -1.46 -5.58 8.98
C SER A 92 -0.60 -4.60 9.76
N GLU A 93 -0.96 -4.25 11.01
CA GLU A 93 -0.13 -3.36 11.83
C GLU A 93 1.27 -3.95 12.08
N SER A 94 1.33 -5.25 12.39
CA SER A 94 2.59 -5.98 12.52
C SER A 94 3.40 -6.00 11.22
N TYR A 95 2.73 -6.15 10.06
CA TYR A 95 3.40 -6.09 8.75
C TYR A 95 3.90 -4.70 8.39
N VAL A 96 3.16 -3.64 8.76
CA VAL A 96 3.61 -2.25 8.65
C VAL A 96 4.86 -2.06 9.49
N ALA A 97 4.85 -2.48 10.76
CA ALA A 97 5.99 -2.30 11.66
C ALA A 97 7.25 -3.00 11.13
N ILE A 98 7.19 -4.28 10.73
CA ILE A 98 8.39 -4.95 10.21
C ILE A 98 8.89 -4.31 8.89
N SER A 99 7.98 -3.80 8.06
CA SER A 99 8.33 -3.07 6.84
C SER A 99 8.99 -1.73 7.15
N LEU A 100 8.52 -1.03 8.19
CA LEU A 100 9.10 0.24 8.67
C LEU A 100 10.48 0.00 9.26
N LEU A 101 10.69 -1.11 9.95
CA LEU A 101 12.02 -1.47 10.43
C LEU A 101 12.98 -1.69 9.25
N HIS A 102 12.53 -2.33 8.16
CA HIS A 102 13.33 -2.47 6.95
C HIS A 102 13.66 -1.10 6.32
N PHE A 103 12.66 -0.24 6.23
CA PHE A 103 12.77 1.15 5.74
C PHE A 103 13.85 1.92 6.51
N HIS A 104 13.77 1.96 7.84
CA HIS A 104 14.73 2.69 8.67
C HIS A 104 16.13 2.07 8.63
N SER A 105 16.22 0.73 8.62
CA SER A 105 17.53 0.04 8.59
C SER A 105 18.33 0.25 7.30
N LYS A 106 17.66 0.63 6.20
CA LYS A 106 18.27 0.74 4.87
C LYS A 106 18.24 2.15 4.30
N GLU A 107 17.90 3.18 5.10
CA GLU A 107 17.78 4.57 4.62
C GLU A 107 19.03 5.02 3.83
N ALA A 108 20.23 4.63 4.26
CA ALA A 108 21.50 4.98 3.60
C ALA A 108 21.78 4.24 2.27
N VAL A 109 21.00 3.22 1.91
CA VAL A 109 21.21 2.35 0.74
C VAL A 109 20.30 2.73 -0.43
N PHE A 110 19.26 3.55 -0.19
CA PHE A 110 18.30 3.94 -1.23
C PHE A 110 18.78 5.13 -2.04
N TYR A 111 18.49 5.12 -3.34
CA TYR A 111 18.98 6.13 -4.28
C TYR A 111 18.24 7.46 -4.15
N ASN A 112 16.94 7.41 -3.84
CA ASN A 112 16.08 8.55 -3.55
C ASN A 112 14.82 8.12 -2.78
N GLU A 113 14.04 9.09 -2.33
CA GLU A 113 12.80 8.89 -1.56
C GLU A 113 11.71 8.12 -2.33
N ALA A 114 11.67 8.25 -3.66
CA ALA A 114 10.70 7.53 -4.49
C ALA A 114 10.99 6.02 -4.54
N ASP A 115 12.27 5.65 -4.69
CA ASP A 115 12.73 4.26 -4.62
C ASP A 115 12.49 3.67 -3.22
N HIS A 116 12.74 4.47 -2.18
CA HIS A 116 12.50 4.07 -0.80
C HIS A 116 11.01 3.76 -0.55
N LEU A 117 10.12 4.66 -0.97
CA LEU A 117 8.66 4.46 -0.94
C LEU A 117 8.25 3.20 -1.70
N GLY A 118 8.73 3.05 -2.94
CA GLY A 118 8.39 1.92 -3.81
C GLY A 118 8.77 0.59 -3.18
N LYS A 119 9.98 0.48 -2.64
CA LYS A 119 10.49 -0.74 -1.99
C LYS A 119 9.78 -1.05 -0.68
N PHE A 120 9.48 -0.04 0.14
CA PHE A 120 8.63 -0.24 1.33
C PHE A 120 7.29 -0.85 0.93
N LEU A 121 6.58 -0.25 -0.03
CA LEU A 121 5.25 -0.69 -0.41
C LEU A 121 5.25 -2.09 -1.01
N VAL A 122 6.24 -2.40 -1.86
CA VAL A 122 6.40 -3.77 -2.38
C VAL A 122 6.61 -4.76 -1.25
N HIS A 123 7.50 -4.47 -0.29
CA HIS A 123 7.76 -5.37 0.83
C HIS A 123 6.52 -5.57 1.71
N PHE A 124 5.86 -4.48 2.11
CA PHE A 124 4.64 -4.50 2.90
C PHE A 124 3.53 -5.30 2.23
N LEU A 125 3.26 -5.02 0.95
CA LEU A 125 2.18 -5.68 0.21
C LEU A 125 2.50 -7.15 -0.09
N ILE A 126 3.78 -7.52 -0.26
CA ILE A 126 4.18 -8.94 -0.34
C ILE A 126 3.87 -9.67 0.95
N LEU A 127 4.20 -9.09 2.12
CA LEU A 127 3.88 -9.70 3.42
C LEU A 127 2.36 -9.81 3.60
N ASN A 128 1.61 -8.78 3.19
CA ASN A 128 0.17 -8.80 3.21
C ASN A 128 -0.41 -9.90 2.30
N GLU A 129 0.24 -10.16 1.15
CA GLU A 129 -0.16 -11.19 0.17
C GLU A 129 0.24 -12.63 0.55
N GLN A 130 1.42 -12.83 1.12
CA GLN A 130 1.89 -14.18 1.46
C GLN A 130 1.07 -14.84 2.57
N ALA A 131 0.51 -14.03 3.47
CA ALA A 131 -0.29 -14.51 4.57
C ALA A 131 -1.66 -15.11 4.10
N PHE A 132 -2.05 -14.93 2.84
CA PHE A 132 -3.31 -15.47 2.28
C PHE A 132 -3.37 -16.99 2.19
N ASN A 133 -2.25 -17.72 2.27
CA ASN A 133 -2.27 -19.19 2.28
C ASN A 133 -2.79 -19.79 3.62
N VAL A 134 -3.15 -18.95 4.60
CA VAL A 134 -3.50 -19.37 5.97
C VAL A 134 -4.84 -18.79 6.46
N PHE A 135 -5.48 -17.89 5.71
CA PHE A 135 -6.65 -17.13 6.19
C PHE A 135 -8.00 -17.65 5.69
N SER A 136 -9.06 -17.34 6.44
CA SER A 136 -10.44 -17.53 6.01
C SER A 136 -10.82 -16.61 4.83
N ALA A 137 -11.80 -17.04 4.04
CA ALA A 137 -12.33 -16.26 2.92
C ALA A 137 -12.75 -14.83 3.33
N GLU A 138 -13.32 -14.66 4.54
CA GLU A 138 -13.72 -13.34 5.07
C GLU A 138 -12.54 -12.39 5.27
N ARG A 139 -11.40 -12.89 5.78
CA ARG A 139 -10.18 -12.07 5.93
C ARG A 139 -9.59 -11.70 4.57
N LEU A 140 -9.61 -12.63 3.61
CA LEU A 140 -9.19 -12.34 2.24
C LEU A 140 -10.04 -11.22 1.64
N LYS A 141 -11.37 -11.32 1.74
CA LYS A 141 -12.31 -10.30 1.27
C LYS A 141 -11.99 -8.92 1.87
N LEU A 142 -11.87 -8.82 3.19
CA LEU A 142 -11.56 -7.56 3.87
C LEU A 142 -10.25 -6.95 3.34
N LYS A 143 -9.19 -7.76 3.23
CA LYS A 143 -7.91 -7.29 2.69
C LYS A 143 -8.03 -6.84 1.24
N ARG A 144 -8.76 -7.57 0.38
CA ARG A 144 -9.03 -7.15 -1.00
C ARG A 144 -9.77 -5.81 -1.07
N LEU A 145 -10.70 -5.57 -0.15
CA LEU A 145 -11.34 -4.27 -0.03
C LEU A 145 -10.33 -3.16 0.35
N HIS A 146 -9.44 -3.41 1.30
CA HIS A 146 -8.38 -2.46 1.68
C HIS A 146 -7.47 -2.09 0.49
N TYR A 147 -7.16 -3.02 -0.42
CA TYR A 147 -6.45 -2.70 -1.67
C TYR A 147 -7.20 -1.66 -2.51
N THR A 148 -8.51 -1.86 -2.71
CA THR A 148 -9.34 -0.91 -3.47
C THR A 148 -9.40 0.45 -2.78
N MET A 149 -9.57 0.47 -1.45
CA MET A 149 -9.60 1.70 -0.65
C MET A 149 -8.28 2.47 -0.74
N ALA A 150 -7.14 1.77 -0.64
CA ALA A 150 -5.80 2.36 -0.79
C ALA A 150 -5.60 2.96 -2.18
N ILE A 151 -6.04 2.27 -3.23
CA ILE A 151 -6.00 2.81 -4.59
C ILE A 151 -6.85 4.08 -4.68
N PHE A 152 -8.07 4.09 -4.16
CA PHE A 152 -8.94 5.27 -4.17
C PHE A 152 -8.32 6.45 -3.39
N GLY A 153 -7.76 6.19 -2.21
CA GLY A 153 -7.06 7.19 -1.41
C GLY A 153 -5.88 7.82 -2.14
N LEU A 154 -5.07 7.01 -2.85
CA LEU A 154 -3.96 7.51 -3.66
C LEU A 154 -4.45 8.32 -4.87
N LEU A 155 -5.43 7.81 -5.62
CA LEU A 155 -5.96 8.45 -6.82
C LEU A 155 -6.49 9.86 -6.52
N ARG A 156 -7.22 10.01 -5.42
CA ARG A 156 -7.78 11.31 -5.00
C ARG A 156 -6.73 12.36 -4.69
N GLN A 157 -5.48 11.99 -4.45
CA GLN A 157 -4.42 12.95 -4.15
C GLN A 157 -3.72 13.53 -5.38
N PHE A 158 -3.95 12.97 -6.57
CA PHE A 158 -3.46 13.56 -7.81
C PHE A 158 -4.26 14.82 -8.13
N ARG A 159 -3.58 15.92 -8.47
CA ARG A 159 -4.24 17.19 -8.84
C ARG A 159 -5.09 17.06 -10.09
N ASN A 160 -4.71 16.16 -10.99
CA ASN A 160 -5.37 15.89 -12.26
C ASN A 160 -6.33 14.68 -12.21
N PHE A 161 -6.72 14.24 -11.02
CA PHE A 161 -7.70 13.19 -10.86
C PHE A 161 -9.10 13.67 -11.28
N ARG A 162 -9.77 12.87 -12.11
CA ARG A 162 -11.13 13.16 -12.54
C ARG A 162 -11.97 11.90 -12.60
N ILE A 163 -13.17 11.95 -12.01
CA ILE A 163 -14.19 10.93 -12.23
C ILE A 163 -14.89 11.24 -13.56
N LEU A 164 -14.89 10.29 -14.50
CA LEU A 164 -15.56 10.44 -15.80
C LEU A 164 -17.02 10.05 -15.75
N GLY A 165 -17.35 9.07 -14.93
CA GLY A 165 -18.73 8.66 -14.72
C GLY A 165 -18.86 7.42 -13.87
N PHE A 166 -20.09 7.21 -13.42
CA PHE A 166 -20.54 5.98 -12.76
C PHE A 166 -21.46 5.23 -13.72
N GLY A 167 -21.17 3.95 -13.91
CA GLY A 167 -22.07 3.01 -14.56
C GLY A 167 -22.71 2.11 -13.52
N LYS A 168 -24.01 1.84 -13.66
CA LYS A 168 -24.70 0.81 -12.88
C LYS A 168 -25.43 -0.09 -13.86
N THR A 169 -25.04 -1.36 -13.92
CA THR A 169 -25.87 -2.40 -14.55
C THR A 169 -26.63 -3.13 -13.46
N PHE A 170 -27.53 -4.05 -13.84
CA PHE A 170 -28.32 -4.85 -12.88
C PHE A 170 -27.46 -5.63 -11.87
N TRP A 171 -26.21 -5.95 -12.23
CA TRP A 171 -25.35 -6.87 -11.47
C TRP A 171 -24.00 -6.26 -11.03
N HIS A 172 -23.57 -5.16 -11.65
CA HIS A 172 -22.22 -4.61 -11.47
C HIS A 172 -22.29 -3.07 -11.38
N TRP A 173 -21.65 -2.48 -10.40
CA TRP A 173 -21.31 -1.04 -10.39
C TRP A 173 -19.94 -0.85 -11.05
N ASN A 174 -19.77 0.24 -11.76
CA ASN A 174 -18.47 0.63 -12.24
C ASN A 174 -18.25 2.12 -12.12
N VAL A 175 -16.99 2.49 -11.88
CA VAL A 175 -16.53 3.87 -11.91
C VAL A 175 -15.34 3.94 -12.86
N GLU A 176 -15.40 4.90 -13.78
CA GLU A 176 -14.26 5.21 -14.65
C GLU A 176 -13.65 6.53 -14.21
N VAL A 177 -12.34 6.51 -13.98
CA VAL A 177 -11.56 7.67 -13.57
C VAL A 177 -10.43 7.91 -14.56
N GLU A 178 -9.99 9.15 -14.62
CA GLU A 178 -8.92 9.61 -15.46
C GLU A 178 -7.80 10.23 -14.61
N LEU A 179 -6.56 9.85 -14.95
CA LEU A 179 -5.35 10.56 -14.58
C LEU A 179 -4.72 11.14 -15.85
N SER A 180 -4.86 12.45 -16.03
CA SER A 180 -4.15 13.15 -17.11
C SER A 180 -2.64 13.14 -16.86
N HIS A 181 -1.86 13.27 -17.94
CA HIS A 181 -0.39 13.29 -17.92
C HIS A 181 0.29 12.05 -17.33
N THR A 182 -0.46 10.95 -17.19
CA THR A 182 -0.03 9.74 -16.51
C THR A 182 -0.14 8.55 -17.44
N PHE A 183 0.78 7.62 -17.27
CA PHE A 183 0.88 6.41 -18.07
C PHE A 183 1.36 5.23 -17.21
N ILE A 184 0.74 4.07 -17.38
CA ILE A 184 1.19 2.77 -16.86
C ILE A 184 0.95 1.71 -17.93
N GLY A 185 1.89 0.81 -18.12
CA GLY A 185 1.77 -0.32 -19.03
C GLY A 185 2.65 -1.51 -18.63
N VAL A 186 2.35 -2.66 -19.23
CA VAL A 186 3.13 -3.90 -19.06
C VAL A 186 3.96 -4.13 -20.32
N ILE A 187 5.28 -4.28 -20.20
CA ILE A 187 6.19 -4.61 -21.31
C ILE A 187 6.29 -6.12 -21.47
N GLU A 188 6.57 -6.80 -20.36
CA GLU A 188 6.78 -8.24 -20.30
C GLU A 188 6.05 -8.78 -19.08
N GLU A 189 5.53 -9.99 -19.18
CA GLU A 189 4.85 -10.66 -18.08
C GLU A 189 5.41 -12.06 -17.91
N ALA A 190 5.70 -12.40 -16.65
CA ALA A 190 6.28 -13.67 -16.30
C ALA A 190 5.36 -14.83 -16.72
N LYS A 191 5.96 -15.94 -17.16
CA LYS A 191 5.26 -17.22 -17.33
C LYS A 191 5.05 -17.90 -15.97
N ALA A 192 4.26 -17.27 -15.11
CA ALA A 192 3.92 -17.76 -13.78
C ALA A 192 2.46 -18.22 -13.70
N SER A 193 2.06 -18.79 -12.55
CA SER A 193 0.66 -19.09 -12.30
C SER A 193 -0.18 -17.81 -12.34
N PHE A 194 -1.43 -17.91 -12.77
CA PHE A 194 -2.35 -16.76 -12.84
C PHE A 194 -2.44 -16.02 -11.50
N ASN A 195 -2.53 -16.76 -10.38
CA ASN A 195 -2.64 -16.17 -9.04
C ASN A 195 -1.38 -15.37 -8.67
N THR A 196 -0.20 -15.87 -9.03
CA THR A 196 1.08 -15.17 -8.82
C THR A 196 1.12 -13.88 -9.62
N VAL A 197 0.72 -13.92 -10.90
CA VAL A 197 0.68 -12.74 -11.78
C VAL A 197 -0.27 -11.69 -11.23
N GLU A 198 -1.49 -12.06 -10.84
CA GLU A 198 -2.47 -11.12 -10.29
C GLU A 198 -2.02 -10.50 -8.95
N SER A 199 -1.37 -11.29 -8.09
CA SER A 199 -0.76 -10.78 -6.85
C SER A 199 0.32 -9.75 -7.15
N GLN A 200 1.23 -10.05 -8.08
CA GLN A 200 2.24 -9.09 -8.53
C GLN A 200 1.57 -7.83 -9.10
N ARG A 201 0.54 -7.96 -9.95
CA ARG A 201 -0.18 -6.81 -10.52
C ARG A 201 -0.79 -5.91 -9.43
N ARG A 202 -1.45 -6.48 -8.42
CA ARG A 202 -2.01 -5.71 -7.28
C ARG A 202 -0.92 -4.96 -6.51
N ILE A 203 0.17 -5.64 -6.17
CA ILE A 203 1.31 -5.07 -5.42
C ILE A 203 1.94 -3.92 -6.22
N TYR A 204 2.30 -4.17 -7.49
CA TYR A 204 2.98 -3.19 -8.31
C TYR A 204 2.08 -2.05 -8.72
N PHE A 205 0.77 -2.27 -8.88
CA PHE A 205 -0.16 -1.18 -9.19
C PHE A 205 -0.18 -0.11 -8.09
N ILE A 206 -0.32 -0.51 -6.82
CA ILE A 206 -0.27 0.43 -5.68
C ILE A 206 1.11 1.10 -5.58
N SER A 207 2.19 0.29 -5.65
CA SER A 207 3.56 0.80 -5.56
C SER A 207 3.89 1.83 -6.65
N ILE A 208 3.47 1.58 -7.89
CA ILE A 208 3.67 2.48 -9.03
C ILE A 208 2.80 3.74 -8.88
N LEU A 209 1.52 3.60 -8.48
CA LEU A 209 0.66 4.77 -8.24
C LEU A 209 1.23 5.69 -7.16
N ALA A 210 1.76 5.13 -6.08
CA ALA A 210 2.40 5.90 -5.02
C ALA A 210 3.65 6.65 -5.51
N GLU A 211 4.50 6.01 -6.31
CA GLU A 211 5.68 6.65 -6.90
C GLU A 211 5.31 7.76 -7.91
N LEU A 212 4.31 7.53 -8.76
CA LEU A 212 3.78 8.55 -9.66
C LEU A 212 3.24 9.75 -8.86
N LEU A 213 2.52 9.50 -7.77
CA LEU A 213 2.00 10.55 -6.88
C LEU A 213 3.12 11.34 -6.22
N PHE A 214 4.21 10.67 -5.79
CA PHE A 214 5.39 11.32 -5.26
C PHE A 214 5.99 12.31 -6.27
N HIS A 215 6.20 11.88 -7.51
CA HIS A 215 6.75 12.75 -8.55
C HIS A 215 5.79 13.87 -8.97
N GLU A 216 4.47 13.63 -8.95
CA GLU A 216 3.46 14.65 -9.19
C GLU A 216 3.48 15.75 -8.13
N LYS A 217 3.48 15.37 -6.86
CA LYS A 217 3.57 16.31 -5.73
C LYS A 217 4.90 17.06 -5.71
N SER A 218 5.97 16.40 -6.16
CA SER A 218 7.29 17.01 -6.34
C SER A 218 7.40 17.86 -7.62
N ASN A 219 6.33 17.92 -8.43
CA ASN A 219 6.26 18.66 -9.68
C ASN A 219 7.33 18.25 -10.72
N GLN A 220 7.73 16.98 -10.69
CA GLN A 220 8.79 16.42 -11.54
C GLN A 220 8.21 15.54 -12.65
N ASN A 221 8.74 15.69 -13.86
CA ASN A 221 8.51 14.72 -14.92
C ASN A 221 9.30 13.45 -14.59
N TYR A 222 8.66 12.30 -14.70
CA TYR A 222 9.30 11.02 -14.43
C TYR A 222 8.87 9.98 -15.46
N GLY A 223 9.82 9.12 -15.83
CA GLY A 223 9.57 7.93 -16.64
C GLY A 223 10.48 6.82 -16.13
N GLY A 224 9.88 5.67 -15.84
CA GLY A 224 10.58 4.57 -15.19
C GLY A 224 10.09 3.22 -15.64
N GLN A 225 10.82 2.21 -15.18
CA GLN A 225 10.48 0.81 -15.33
C GLN A 225 10.69 0.12 -13.98
N ARG A 226 9.80 -0.81 -13.66
CA ARG A 226 9.90 -1.63 -12.45
C ARG A 226 9.54 -3.05 -12.82
N GLY A 227 10.32 -4.01 -12.34
CA GLY A 227 10.05 -5.41 -12.62
C GLY A 227 10.68 -6.33 -11.60
N LEU A 228 10.10 -7.53 -11.50
CA LEU A 228 10.58 -8.63 -10.67
C LEU A 228 10.10 -9.95 -11.31
N GLU A 229 10.92 -10.99 -11.22
CA GLU A 229 10.56 -12.36 -11.63
C GLU A 229 10.03 -12.51 -13.07
N GLY A 230 10.49 -11.67 -13.99
CA GLY A 230 10.11 -11.74 -15.41
C GLY A 230 8.87 -10.93 -15.80
N THR A 231 8.29 -10.16 -14.87
CA THR A 231 7.27 -9.15 -15.18
C THR A 231 7.91 -7.77 -15.16
N LEU A 232 7.75 -6.99 -16.23
CA LEU A 232 8.31 -5.64 -16.41
C LEU A 232 7.20 -4.63 -16.70
N TYR A 233 7.03 -3.67 -15.80
CA TYR A 233 6.13 -2.54 -15.93
C TYR A 233 6.88 -1.30 -16.40
N THR A 234 6.19 -0.45 -17.15
CA THR A 234 6.66 0.90 -17.51
C THR A 234 5.60 1.91 -17.13
N TYR A 235 6.04 3.07 -16.65
CA TYR A 235 5.13 4.11 -16.19
C TYR A 235 5.80 5.47 -16.27
N SER A 236 4.99 6.51 -16.36
CA SER A 236 5.48 7.88 -16.40
C SER A 236 4.43 8.88 -15.94
N ILE A 237 4.89 10.02 -15.45
CA ILE A 237 4.06 11.18 -15.17
C ILE A 237 4.72 12.45 -15.67
N GLN A 238 3.93 13.36 -16.24
CA GLN A 238 4.42 14.63 -16.77
C GLN A 238 3.55 15.82 -16.31
N PRO A 239 3.60 16.21 -15.03
CA PRO A 239 2.65 17.14 -14.42
C PRO A 239 2.50 18.48 -15.15
N ASN A 240 3.60 18.97 -15.76
CA ASN A 240 3.68 20.28 -16.42
C ASN A 240 3.72 20.21 -17.96
N SER A 241 3.42 19.06 -18.56
CA SER A 241 3.52 18.90 -20.00
C SER A 241 2.48 19.75 -20.73
N LYS A 242 2.94 20.71 -21.55
CA LYS A 242 2.09 21.53 -22.43
C LYS A 242 1.91 20.90 -23.82
N ALA A 243 2.36 19.66 -24.01
CA ALA A 243 2.30 19.00 -25.30
C ALA A 243 0.84 18.84 -25.76
N LYS A 244 0.58 18.97 -27.07
CA LYS A 244 -0.78 18.76 -27.63
C LYS A 244 -1.28 17.31 -27.46
N ARG A 245 -0.36 16.35 -27.27
CA ARG A 245 -0.64 14.93 -27.05
C ARG A 245 0.04 14.48 -25.77
N THR A 246 -0.66 14.65 -24.65
CA THR A 246 -0.21 14.17 -23.35
C THR A 246 -0.76 12.78 -23.07
N PRO A 247 -0.01 11.92 -22.37
CA PRO A 247 -0.52 10.62 -21.97
C PRO A 247 -1.74 10.80 -21.05
N ARG A 248 -2.74 9.95 -21.22
CA ARG A 248 -3.93 9.91 -20.35
C ARG A 248 -4.16 8.47 -19.94
N MET A 249 -4.24 8.22 -18.63
CA MET A 249 -4.57 6.93 -18.07
C MET A 249 -6.03 6.92 -17.64
N PHE A 250 -6.76 5.92 -18.09
CA PHE A 250 -8.13 5.62 -17.69
C PHE A 250 -8.08 4.38 -16.82
N ILE A 251 -8.74 4.43 -15.67
CA ILE A 251 -8.86 3.31 -14.74
C ILE A 251 -10.34 3.06 -14.54
N LYS A 252 -10.79 1.86 -14.84
CA LYS A 252 -12.17 1.43 -14.64
C LYS A 252 -12.21 0.37 -13.56
N PHE A 253 -12.92 0.67 -12.48
CA PHE A 253 -13.24 -0.29 -11.44
C PHE A 253 -14.59 -0.89 -11.75
N ILE A 254 -14.69 -2.21 -11.69
CA ILE A 254 -15.92 -2.98 -11.85
C ILE A 254 -16.10 -3.75 -10.55
N VAL A 255 -17.19 -3.49 -9.84
CA VAL A 255 -17.49 -4.04 -8.52
C VAL A 255 -18.85 -4.70 -8.53
N ASP A 256 -18.86 -5.94 -8.07
CA ASP A 256 -20.06 -6.77 -7.94
C ASP A 256 -20.25 -6.99 -6.46
N GLY A 257 -21.39 -6.62 -5.91
CA GLY A 257 -21.60 -6.73 -4.48
C GLY A 257 -22.89 -6.06 -4.03
N PRO A 258 -23.18 -6.11 -2.72
CA PRO A 258 -24.38 -5.52 -2.16
C PRO A 258 -24.36 -4.00 -2.23
N GLN A 259 -25.56 -3.42 -2.28
CA GLN A 259 -25.76 -1.98 -2.48
C GLN A 259 -24.99 -1.10 -1.47
N PHE A 260 -24.93 -1.50 -0.19
CA PHE A 260 -24.21 -0.73 0.83
C PHE A 260 -22.70 -0.61 0.53
N LEU A 261 -22.09 -1.67 -0.01
CA LEU A 261 -20.66 -1.68 -0.35
C LEU A 261 -20.42 -0.77 -1.56
N LEU A 262 -21.33 -0.80 -2.53
CA LEU A 262 -21.25 0.04 -3.73
C LEU A 262 -21.41 1.52 -3.38
N GLU A 263 -22.31 1.86 -2.46
CA GLU A 263 -22.49 3.21 -1.92
C GLU A 263 -21.24 3.67 -1.17
N TYR A 264 -20.72 2.84 -0.26
CA TYR A 264 -19.48 3.12 0.46
C TYR A 264 -18.31 3.42 -0.49
N LEU A 265 -18.07 2.55 -1.48
CA LEU A 265 -16.98 2.73 -2.44
C LEU A 265 -17.17 3.98 -3.32
N LYS A 266 -18.42 4.31 -3.65
CA LYS A 266 -18.75 5.56 -4.36
C LYS A 266 -18.39 6.78 -3.51
N ASP A 267 -18.80 6.80 -2.25
CA ASP A 267 -18.56 7.93 -1.34
C ASP A 267 -17.06 8.08 -1.04
N LEU A 268 -16.34 6.96 -0.96
CA LEU A 268 -14.89 6.95 -0.78
C LEU A 268 -14.14 7.55 -1.98
N ILE A 269 -14.53 7.24 -3.22
CA ILE A 269 -13.85 7.77 -4.41
C ILE A 269 -14.24 9.22 -4.71
N THR A 270 -15.47 9.65 -4.37
CA THR A 270 -15.89 11.07 -4.49
C THR A 270 -15.32 11.93 -3.37
N GLY A 271 -15.02 11.32 -2.23
CA GLY A 271 -14.45 11.98 -1.07
C GLY A 271 -15.44 12.56 -0.08
N GLU A 272 -16.63 12.00 -0.08
CA GLU A 272 -17.67 12.26 0.91
C GLU A 272 -17.43 11.47 2.21
N GLU A 273 -16.66 10.39 2.13
CA GLU A 273 -16.24 9.56 3.27
C GLU A 273 -14.98 10.09 3.97
N ASP A 274 -14.97 10.03 5.31
CA ASP A 274 -13.80 10.33 6.14
C ASP A 274 -12.88 9.10 6.20
N PRO A 275 -11.65 9.16 5.65
CA PRO A 275 -10.71 8.03 5.68
C PRO A 275 -10.28 7.60 7.09
N HIS A 276 -10.61 8.37 8.14
CA HIS A 276 -10.35 8.02 9.53
C HIS A 276 -11.47 7.18 10.17
N ASN A 277 -12.63 7.04 9.52
CA ASN A 277 -13.68 6.17 10.00
C ASN A 277 -13.45 4.73 9.52
N PRO A 278 -13.33 3.75 10.44
CA PRO A 278 -13.12 2.37 10.06
C PRO A 278 -14.39 1.80 9.42
N PHE A 279 -14.27 1.32 8.17
CA PHE A 279 -15.33 0.56 7.54
C PHE A 279 -15.34 -0.88 8.06
N VAL A 280 -16.49 -1.30 8.59
CA VAL A 280 -16.70 -2.68 9.04
C VAL A 280 -17.44 -3.43 7.94
N LEU A 281 -16.76 -4.35 7.26
CA LEU A 281 -17.38 -5.24 6.29
C LEU A 281 -18.27 -6.26 7.04
N PRO A 282 -19.60 -6.28 6.81
CA PRO A 282 -20.46 -7.25 7.45
C PRO A 282 -20.06 -8.69 7.07
N PRO A 283 -20.05 -9.63 8.03
CA PRO A 283 -19.72 -11.03 7.75
C PRO A 283 -20.63 -11.63 6.68
N GLY A 284 -20.07 -12.46 5.80
CA GLY A 284 -20.81 -13.10 4.72
C GLY A 284 -21.14 -12.17 3.56
N THR A 285 -20.55 -10.98 3.52
CA THR A 285 -20.66 -10.08 2.37
C THR A 285 -19.88 -10.68 1.20
N ASP A 286 -20.58 -10.92 0.10
CA ASP A 286 -20.02 -11.49 -1.11
C ASP A 286 -19.84 -10.40 -2.16
N PHE A 287 -18.63 -10.32 -2.71
CA PHE A 287 -18.30 -9.34 -3.74
C PHE A 287 -17.11 -9.77 -4.61
N ALA A 288 -16.99 -9.15 -5.78
CA ALA A 288 -15.82 -9.25 -6.65
C ALA A 288 -15.41 -7.86 -7.14
N ILE A 289 -14.12 -7.68 -7.38
CA ILE A 289 -13.57 -6.40 -7.83
C ILE A 289 -12.55 -6.67 -8.93
N ARG A 290 -12.75 -5.99 -10.06
CA ARG A 290 -11.84 -5.99 -11.20
C ARG A 290 -11.43 -4.57 -11.56
N VAL A 291 -10.16 -4.43 -11.91
CA VAL A 291 -9.56 -3.18 -12.37
C VAL A 291 -9.13 -3.36 -13.82
N GLU A 292 -9.59 -2.47 -14.68
CA GLU A 292 -9.15 -2.36 -16.06
C GLU A 292 -8.42 -1.03 -16.25
N THR A 293 -7.27 -1.07 -16.91
CA THR A 293 -6.52 0.14 -17.24
C THR A 293 -6.43 0.30 -18.75
N ARG A 294 -6.52 1.54 -19.21
CA ARG A 294 -6.33 1.90 -20.61
C ARG A 294 -5.55 3.19 -20.68
N CYS A 295 -4.50 3.21 -21.49
CA CYS A 295 -3.67 4.39 -21.68
C CYS A 295 -3.79 4.92 -23.11
N LEU A 296 -4.04 6.22 -23.26
CA LEU A 296 -3.88 6.92 -24.54
C LEU A 296 -2.45 7.41 -24.69
N LYS A 297 -1.83 7.08 -25.82
CA LYS A 297 -0.41 7.32 -26.11
C LYS A 297 -0.08 8.81 -26.20
N GLY A 298 0.97 9.21 -25.48
CA GLY A 298 1.84 10.32 -25.87
C GLY A 298 2.84 9.89 -26.96
N PRO A 299 3.57 10.83 -27.59
CA PRO A 299 4.45 10.54 -28.74
C PRO A 299 5.66 9.61 -28.45
N GLN A 300 5.93 9.27 -27.19
CA GLN A 300 7.18 8.60 -26.77
C GLN A 300 7.07 7.10 -26.46
N PHE A 301 5.87 6.49 -26.46
CA PHE A 301 5.70 5.09 -26.04
C PHE A 301 5.24 4.19 -27.20
N VAL A 302 6.08 3.21 -27.56
CA VAL A 302 5.90 2.42 -28.80
C VAL A 302 5.16 1.09 -28.55
N TYR A 303 5.40 0.36 -27.45
CA TYR A 303 4.74 -0.92 -27.14
C TYR A 303 4.49 -1.15 -25.64
N PHE A 304 3.25 -1.51 -25.29
CA PHE A 304 2.84 -1.91 -23.92
C PHE A 304 1.45 -2.54 -23.94
N GLY A 305 1.23 -3.53 -23.07
CA GLY A 305 -0.09 -4.08 -22.73
C GLY A 305 -0.80 -3.26 -21.66
N ASN A 306 -2.10 -3.48 -21.53
CA ASN A 306 -2.91 -2.92 -20.44
C ASN A 306 -2.65 -3.69 -19.14
N LEU A 307 -2.61 -2.98 -18.01
CA LEU A 307 -2.48 -3.57 -16.68
C LEU A 307 -3.88 -3.84 -16.11
N ASN A 308 -4.51 -4.91 -16.58
CA ASN A 308 -5.81 -5.36 -16.06
C ASN A 308 -5.58 -6.43 -15.00
N PHE A 309 -6.34 -6.41 -13.91
CA PHE A 309 -6.24 -7.43 -12.86
C PHE A 309 -7.52 -7.49 -12.03
N ASN A 310 -7.70 -8.61 -11.35
CA ASN A 310 -8.72 -8.81 -10.35
C ASN A 310 -8.12 -8.52 -8.99
N VAL A 311 -8.80 -7.63 -8.26
CA VAL A 311 -8.52 -7.41 -6.85
C VAL A 311 -9.11 -8.58 -6.06
N LEU A 312 -10.35 -8.99 -6.36
CA LEU A 312 -11.00 -10.18 -5.81
C LEU A 312 -11.84 -10.87 -6.88
N ARG A 313 -11.73 -12.20 -6.99
CA ARG A 313 -12.57 -13.02 -7.89
C ARG A 313 -13.52 -13.90 -7.09
N TRP A 314 -14.68 -14.18 -7.68
CA TRP A 314 -15.62 -15.19 -7.20
C TRP A 314 -14.97 -16.56 -7.00
N SER A 315 -14.06 -16.96 -7.89
CA SER A 315 -13.34 -18.24 -7.78
C SER A 315 -12.39 -18.33 -6.60
N GLU A 316 -12.03 -17.20 -5.97
CA GLU A 316 -11.19 -17.18 -4.76
C GLU A 316 -12.05 -17.29 -3.48
N LEU A 317 -13.38 -17.33 -3.62
CA LEU A 317 -14.34 -17.39 -2.52
C LEU A 317 -14.99 -18.78 -2.38
N VAL A 318 -14.72 -19.70 -3.29
CA VAL A 318 -15.25 -21.07 -3.28
C VAL A 318 -14.12 -21.99 -2.79
N GLU A 319 -14.34 -22.66 -1.66
CA GLU A 319 -13.46 -23.72 -1.13
C GLU A 319 -13.46 -24.98 -2.00
#